data_AF-A0A5P9EZJ4-F1
#
_entry.id   AF-A0A5P9EZJ4-F1
#
_cell.length_a   1.000
_cell.length_b   1.000
_cell.length_c   1.000
_cell.angle_alpha   90.00
_cell.angle_beta   90.00
_cell.angle_gamma   90.00
#
_symmetry.space_group_name_H-M   'P 1'
#
loop_
_entity.id
_entity.type
_entity.pdbx_description
1 polymer ?
#
loop_
_entity_poly.entity_id
_entity_poly.type
_entity_poly.pdbx_seq_one_letter_code
_entity_poly.pdbx_strand_id
1 'polypeptide(L)'
;MTLSNTHRQVPDAVSSLTNDPILRLPEVERQTGLKKTYIYALVKKGEFPTPIKLGERASGWLSSEVCQWVQDRVAISRAGGK
;
A
#
# COMPACT_ATOMS: atom_id res chain seq x y z
N MET A 1 31.48 -38.29 10.16
CA MET A 1 30.39 -38.92 9.41
C MET A 1 29.09 -38.20 9.76
N THR A 2 28.55 -37.47 8.79
CA THR A 2 27.13 -37.17 8.48
C THR A 2 26.12 -37.20 9.66
N LEU A 3 25.27 -36.21 9.93
CA LEU A 3 24.39 -35.51 8.99
C LEU A 3 23.91 -34.17 9.58
N SER A 4 24.01 -33.12 8.78
CA SER A 4 23.03 -32.05 8.54
C SER A 4 21.99 -31.75 9.62
N ASN A 5 22.23 -30.71 10.45
CA ASN A 5 21.13 -29.91 10.96
C ASN A 5 20.82 -28.81 9.93
N THR A 6 20.15 -29.20 8.84
CA THR A 6 19.53 -28.28 7.91
C THR A 6 18.46 -27.53 8.69
N HIS A 7 18.76 -26.31 9.14
CA HIS A 7 17.73 -25.32 9.45
C HIS A 7 17.02 -24.99 8.13
N ARG A 8 16.09 -25.88 7.76
CA ARG A 8 15.19 -25.71 6.64
C ARG A 8 14.20 -24.65 7.11
N GLN A 9 14.59 -23.39 6.93
CA GLN A 9 13.67 -22.27 7.02
C GLN A 9 12.61 -22.52 5.97
N VAL A 10 11.45 -22.98 6.42
CA VAL A 10 10.23 -22.96 5.63
C VAL A 10 9.91 -21.48 5.39
N PRO A 11 9.79 -21.01 4.14
CA PRO A 11 9.29 -19.68 3.90
C PRO A 11 7.79 -19.71 4.21
N ASP A 12 7.42 -19.29 5.43
CA ASP A 12 6.04 -19.04 5.83
C ASP A 12 5.47 -17.89 5.00
N ALA A 13 5.13 -18.16 3.74
CA ALA A 13 4.51 -17.22 2.80
C ALA A 13 3.15 -16.67 3.31
N VAL A 14 2.61 -17.24 4.40
CA VAL A 14 1.35 -16.84 5.02
C VAL A 14 1.50 -15.71 6.05
N SER A 15 2.71 -15.45 6.56
CA SER A 15 2.95 -14.41 7.59
C SER A 15 2.98 -12.99 7.00
N SER A 16 3.15 -12.85 5.68
CA SER A 16 3.20 -11.56 5.00
C SER A 16 1.83 -11.04 4.55
N LEU A 17 0.77 -11.86 4.63
CA LEU A 17 -0.58 -11.47 4.18
C LEU A 17 -1.41 -10.77 5.27
N THR A 18 -1.01 -10.87 6.54
CA THR A 18 -1.75 -10.29 7.69
C THR A 18 -1.18 -8.96 8.16
N ASN A 19 -0.12 -8.46 7.54
CA ASN A 19 0.57 -7.23 7.94
C ASN A 19 0.38 -6.08 6.93
N ASP A 20 -0.79 -6.03 6.29
CA ASP A 20 -1.19 -4.90 5.46
C ASP A 20 -2.18 -4.00 6.23
N PRO A 21 -1.67 -3.07 7.07
CA PRO A 21 -2.52 -2.25 7.91
C PRO A 21 -3.39 -1.33 7.04
N ILE A 22 -4.63 -1.14 7.49
CA ILE A 22 -5.55 -0.23 6.81
C ILE A 22 -5.26 1.20 7.25
N LEU A 23 -4.79 2.02 6.31
CA LEU A 23 -4.48 3.41 6.50
C LEU A 23 -5.77 4.24 6.50
N ARG A 24 -5.95 5.06 7.54
CA ARG A 24 -7.00 6.09 7.58
C ARG A 24 -6.59 7.29 6.74
N LEU A 25 -7.57 8.12 6.37
CA LEU A 25 -7.33 9.32 5.57
C LEU A 25 -6.14 10.18 6.06
N PRO A 26 -5.97 10.50 7.37
CA PRO A 26 -4.82 11.30 7.81
C PRO A 26 -3.46 10.64 7.54
N GLU A 27 -3.40 9.30 7.60
CA GLU A 27 -2.20 8.53 7.28
C GLU A 27 -1.93 8.55 5.78
N VAL A 28 -2.98 8.39 4.96
CA VAL A 28 -2.85 8.49 3.50
C VAL A 28 -2.38 9.88 3.07
N GLU A 29 -2.91 10.95 3.68
CA GLU A 29 -2.42 12.31 3.44
C GLU A 29 -0.94 12.46 3.81
N ARG A 30 -0.52 11.83 4.91
CA ARG A 30 0.88 11.87 5.36
C ARG A 30 1.83 11.10 4.43
N GLN A 31 1.40 9.94 3.92
CA GLN A 31 2.23 9.11 3.04
C GLN A 31 2.32 9.65 1.62
N THR A 32 1.20 10.14 1.08
CA THR A 32 1.14 10.65 -0.29
C THR A 32 1.55 12.12 -0.41
N GLY A 33 1.53 12.86 0.70
CA GLY A 33 1.69 14.32 0.72
C GLY A 33 0.50 15.08 0.11
N LEU A 34 -0.56 14.37 -0.29
CA LEU A 34 -1.75 14.94 -0.91
C LEU A 34 -2.79 15.29 0.15
N LYS A 35 -3.63 16.28 -0.16
CA LYS A 35 -4.77 16.64 0.70
C LYS A 35 -6.00 15.81 0.35
N LYS A 36 -6.86 15.60 1.33
CA LYS A 36 -8.14 14.89 1.25
C LYS A 36 -8.92 15.16 -0.04
N THR A 37 -9.12 16.44 -0.37
CA THR A 37 -9.90 16.86 -1.53
C THR A 37 -9.32 16.32 -2.83
N TYR A 38 -8.00 16.34 -2.96
CA TYR A 38 -7.31 15.84 -4.13
C TYR A 38 -7.28 14.31 -4.17
N ILE A 39 -7.11 13.64 -3.02
CA ILE A 39 -7.22 12.17 -2.91
C ILE A 39 -8.59 11.72 -3.43
N TYR A 40 -9.70 12.32 -2.96
CA TYR A 40 -11.03 11.96 -3.46
C TYR A 40 -11.25 12.32 -4.93
N ALA A 41 -10.62 13.38 -5.44
CA ALA A 41 -10.65 13.71 -6.87
C ALA A 41 -9.96 12.62 -7.69
N LEU A 42 -8.80 12.11 -7.25
CA LEU A 42 -8.09 11.02 -7.93
C LEU A 42 -8.87 9.71 -7.84
N VAL A 43 -9.49 9.41 -6.69
CA VAL A 43 -10.39 8.25 -6.55
C VAL A 43 -11.55 8.34 -7.55
N LYS A 44 -12.16 9.52 -7.71
CA LYS A 44 -13.23 9.74 -8.70
C LYS A 44 -12.74 9.57 -10.15
N LYS A 45 -11.47 9.89 -10.41
CA LYS A 45 -10.82 9.69 -11.72
C LYS A 45 -10.37 8.24 -11.95
N GLY A 46 -10.41 7.38 -10.94
CA GLY A 46 -9.83 6.03 -11.00
C GLY A 46 -8.30 6.00 -11.00
N GLU A 47 -7.65 7.12 -10.64
CA GLU A 47 -6.20 7.26 -10.59
C GLU A 47 -5.62 6.94 -9.21
N PHE A 48 -6.44 6.71 -8.19
CA PHE A 48 -6.02 6.40 -6.82
C PHE A 48 -6.82 5.19 -6.29
N PRO A 49 -6.23 4.34 -5.44
CA PRO A 49 -6.91 3.17 -4.89
C PRO A 49 -8.24 3.54 -4.22
N THR A 50 -9.24 2.70 -4.43
CA THR A 50 -10.58 2.92 -3.90
C THR A 50 -10.60 2.74 -2.39
N PRO A 51 -11.25 3.64 -1.63
CA PRO A 51 -11.39 3.47 -0.18
C PRO A 51 -12.23 2.24 0.16
N ILE A 52 -11.71 1.41 1.06
CA ILE A 52 -12.43 0.34 1.72
C ILE A 52 -13.29 0.95 2.85
N LYS A 53 -14.60 0.67 2.82
CA LYS A 53 -15.51 1.05 3.90
C LYS A 53 -15.31 0.11 5.08
N LEU A 54 -14.79 0.63 6.18
CA LEU A 54 -14.64 -0.09 7.45
C LEU A 54 -15.87 0.07 8.36
N GLY A 55 -16.72 1.06 8.07
CA GLY A 55 -17.98 1.31 8.77
C GLY A 55 -18.71 2.50 8.18
N GLU A 56 -19.84 2.89 8.79
CA GLU A 56 -20.73 3.94 8.28
C GLU A 56 -20.01 5.29 8.09
N ARG A 57 -19.09 5.63 9.00
CA ARG A 57 -18.35 6.91 9.01
C ARG A 57 -16.85 6.74 8.72
N ALA A 58 -16.42 5.53 8.39
CA ALA A 58 -15.03 5.15 8.48
C ALA A 58 -14.58 4.47 7.18
N SER A 59 -13.75 5.17 6.41
CA SER A 59 -13.06 4.63 5.23
C SER A 59 -11.57 4.44 5.51
N GLY A 60 -10.93 3.54 4.77
CA GLY A 60 -9.50 3.32 4.81
C GLY A 60 -8.98 2.75 3.51
N TRP A 61 -7.66 2.67 3.38
CA TRP A 61 -6.97 2.13 2.22
C TRP A 61 -5.96 1.09 2.67
N LEU A 62 -5.68 0.08 1.85
CA LEU A 62 -4.59 -0.84 2.16
C LEU A 62 -3.25 -0.11 2.06
N SER A 63 -2.36 -0.37 3.01
CA SER A 63 -1.02 0.23 3.00
C SER A 63 -0.26 -0.17 1.75
N SER A 64 -0.38 -1.42 1.31
CA SER A 64 0.26 -1.88 0.08
C SER A 64 -0.25 -1.15 -1.16
N GLU A 65 -1.57 -0.90 -1.26
CA GLU A 65 -2.14 -0.18 -2.41
C GLU A 65 -1.65 1.27 -2.47
N VAL A 66 -1.64 1.96 -1.33
CA VAL A 66 -1.11 3.34 -1.25
C VAL A 66 0.38 3.36 -1.57
N CYS A 67 1.15 2.40 -1.04
CA CYS A 67 2.58 2.29 -1.31
C CYS A 67 2.86 2.02 -2.79
N GLN A 68 2.14 1.08 -3.41
CA GLN A 68 2.25 0.77 -4.82
C GLN A 68 1.94 1.99 -5.69
N TRP A 69 0.86 2.71 -5.37
CA TRP A 69 0.52 3.95 -6.07
C TRP A 69 1.64 4.98 -5.99
N VAL A 70 2.24 5.19 -4.80
CA VAL A 70 3.38 6.11 -4.64
C VAL A 70 4.56 5.66 -5.50
N GLN A 71 4.88 4.37 -5.52
CA GLN A 71 5.95 3.81 -6.35
C GLN A 71 5.69 4.05 -7.84
N ASP A 72 4.46 3.83 -8.31
CA ASP A 72 4.07 4.09 -9.69
C ASP A 72 4.24 5.58 -10.05
N ARG A 73 3.86 6.49 -9.15
CA ARG A 73 4.09 7.94 -9.33
C ARG A 73 5.55 8.30 -9.39
N VAL A 74 6.39 7.68 -8.55
CA VAL A 74 7.84 7.85 -8.59
C VAL A 74 8.40 7.33 -9.90
N ALA A 75 7.97 6.14 -10.35
CA ALA A 75 8.39 5.55 -11.61
C ALA A 75 8.02 6.45 -12.80
N ILE A 76 6.78 6.96 -12.87
CA ILE A 76 6.33 7.90 -13.91
C ILE A 76 7.18 9.19 -13.89
N SER A 77 7.38 9.77 -12.71
CA SER A 77 8.15 11.00 -12.52
C SER A 77 9.61 10.84 -12.96
N ARG A 78 10.23 9.69 -12.68
CA ARG A 78 11.62 9.39 -13.05
C ARG A 78 11.77 8.87 -14.48
N ALA A 79 10.79 8.15 -15.01
CA ALA A 79 10.78 7.65 -16.38
C ALA A 79 10.53 8.75 -17.43
N GLY A 80 9.85 9.84 -17.05
CA GLY A 80 9.70 11.04 -17.87
C GLY A 80 10.96 11.91 -18.00
N GLY A 81 12.09 11.49 -17.41
CA GLY A 81 13.39 12.12 -17.59
C GLY A 81 14.10 11.62 -18.84
N LYS A 82 13.62 12.02 -20.02
CA LYS A 82 14.39 12.05 -21.26
C LYS A 82 14.06 13.30 -22.06
#